data_AF-H3SJ55-F1
#
_entry.id   AF-H3SJ55-F1
#
_cell.length_a   1.000
_cell.length_b   1.000
_cell.length_c   1.000
_cell.angle_alpha   90.00
_cell.angle_beta   90.00
_cell.angle_gamma   90.00
#
_symmetry.space_group_name_H-M   'P 1'
#
loop_
_entity.id
_entity.type
_entity.pdbx_description
1 polymer ?
#
loop_
_entity_poly.entity_id
_entity_poly.type
_entity_poly.pdbx_seq_one_letter_code
_entity_poly.pdbx_strand_id
1 'polypeptide(L)'
;MAQILSIGELIQCYRHNRGMTLSQLSELTGIHKGTISKIENADVKRPEYMTIRPLAEALEIPLEALVELHITVDKRADTLLFVLQDVIQHSSTAELVQKVGRKFLESPSDDSYSLVERLYAFTESVERKEIQLALYQLIVDYSRDHGIMPFLARGLLQVYLIERDDFTRLRVVYDNGKHIVMYAHFLSAEDRIMFYYKLGIHAYNLFLYPESIELALHVIQEAEPDNKYYVHALFILRGAYYQIGDYDKSEYYTRLYSQFDGPYIKENTLLMNALLNSKKGKTDVAVAQLTSLLETCDQGLALSALNQLMIIYLQEHRLQEAKNLISYPINPHLIIDKNPNMISQLAEYYYHRADYFVAVGEFERGITEFLEGAFQFSRVDNVRQEKQCIQQIIQSHLTNNIPMTMPTMEKLAEYYKRTDWEGLR
;
A
#
# COMPACT_ATOMS: atom_id res chain seq x y z
N MET A 1 41.56 17.74 6.16
CA MET A 1 40.74 18.81 5.54
C MET A 1 40.16 19.64 6.67
N ALA A 2 40.22 20.97 6.58
CA ALA A 2 39.67 21.86 7.61
C ALA A 2 38.16 21.63 7.72
N GLN A 3 37.64 21.56 8.95
CA GLN A 3 36.21 21.46 9.20
C GLN A 3 35.56 22.77 8.75
N ILE A 4 34.62 22.71 7.80
CA ILE A 4 33.84 23.88 7.40
C ILE A 4 32.81 24.14 8.51
N LEU A 5 32.85 25.32 9.12
CA LEU A 5 32.08 25.65 10.32
C LEU A 5 30.95 26.65 10.05
N SER A 6 30.93 27.30 8.88
CA SER A 6 29.91 28.29 8.52
C SER A 6 29.56 28.32 7.03
N ILE A 7 28.39 28.89 6.73
CA ILE A 7 27.90 29.12 5.35
C ILE A 7 28.89 30.01 4.58
N GLY A 8 29.45 31.03 5.24
CA GLY A 8 30.43 31.94 4.64
C GLY A 8 31.71 31.22 4.22
N GLU A 9 32.25 30.39 5.10
CA GLU A 9 33.43 29.56 4.81
C GLU A 9 33.16 28.55 3.69
N LEU A 10 31.96 27.96 3.65
CA LEU A 10 31.55 27.04 2.59
C LEU A 10 31.57 27.73 1.22
N ILE A 11 30.91 28.88 1.11
CA ILE A 11 30.86 29.69 -0.12
C ILE A 11 32.27 30.14 -0.53
N GLN A 12 33.05 30.66 0.41
CA GLN A 12 34.41 31.12 0.16
C GLN A 12 35.31 29.99 -0.35
N CYS A 13 35.25 28.81 0.28
CA CYS A 13 36.04 27.64 -0.11
C CYS A 13 35.73 27.21 -1.54
N TYR A 14 34.45 27.03 -1.89
CA TYR A 14 34.04 26.64 -3.25
C TYR A 14 34.38 27.70 -4.30
N ARG A 15 34.21 28.99 -3.97
CA ARG A 15 34.61 30.09 -4.86
C ARG A 15 36.10 30.07 -5.16
N HIS A 16 36.94 29.88 -4.14
CA HIS A 16 38.40 29.82 -4.32
C HIS A 16 38.84 28.56 -5.07
N ASN A 17 38.25 27.40 -4.79
CA ASN A 17 38.54 26.15 -5.52
C ASN A 17 38.22 26.27 -7.02
N ARG A 18 37.27 27.13 -7.38
CA ARG A 18 36.91 27.46 -8.78
C ARG A 18 37.75 28.60 -9.38
N GLY A 19 38.66 29.21 -8.62
CA GLY A 19 39.45 30.36 -9.08
C GLY A 19 38.60 31.61 -9.37
N MET A 20 37.39 31.69 -8.83
CA MET A 20 36.46 32.80 -9.10
C MET A 20 36.73 34.00 -8.19
N THR A 21 36.68 35.21 -8.75
CA THR A 21 36.69 36.46 -7.99
C THR A 21 35.29 36.79 -7.47
N LEU A 22 35.20 37.61 -6.42
CA LEU A 22 33.92 38.13 -5.92
C LEU A 22 33.14 38.92 -7.01
N SER A 23 33.83 39.61 -7.91
CA SER A 23 33.18 40.33 -9.02
C SER A 23 32.53 39.37 -10.02
N GLN A 24 33.21 38.28 -10.38
CA GLN A 24 32.64 37.26 -11.28
C GLN A 24 31.44 36.54 -10.66
N LEU A 25 31.52 36.18 -9.38
CA LEU A 25 30.37 35.55 -8.69
C LEU A 25 29.19 36.53 -8.58
N SER A 26 29.47 37.81 -8.34
CA SER A 26 28.46 38.87 -8.31
C SER A 26 27.74 39.03 -9.65
N GLU A 27 28.48 39.03 -10.75
CA GLU A 27 27.93 39.09 -12.10
C GLU A 27 27.09 37.86 -12.44
N LEU A 28 27.56 36.66 -12.07
CA LEU A 28 26.89 35.39 -12.36
C LEU A 28 25.57 35.23 -11.58
N THR A 29 25.49 35.75 -10.35
CA THR A 29 24.34 35.53 -9.45
C THR A 29 23.43 36.75 -9.32
N GLY A 30 23.86 37.91 -9.82
CA GLY A 30 23.17 39.19 -9.61
C GLY A 30 23.27 39.73 -8.18
N ILE A 31 23.96 39.04 -7.27
CA ILE A 31 24.11 39.45 -5.87
C ILE A 31 25.27 40.44 -5.76
N HIS A 32 25.04 41.59 -5.11
CA HIS A 32 26.04 42.64 -5.01
C HIS A 32 27.34 42.15 -4.32
N LYS A 33 28.50 42.46 -4.91
CA LYS A 33 29.84 42.09 -4.42
C LYS A 33 30.04 42.32 -2.92
N GLY A 34 29.56 43.46 -2.40
CA GLY A 34 29.65 43.79 -0.99
C GLY A 34 28.84 42.86 -0.08
N THR A 35 27.70 42.33 -0.56
CA THR A 35 26.88 41.35 0.15
C THR A 35 27.60 40.01 0.22
N ILE A 36 28.14 39.53 -0.91
CA ILE A 36 28.93 38.29 -0.97
C ILE A 36 30.12 38.38 0.00
N SER A 37 30.85 39.50 -0.01
CA SER A 37 31.97 39.72 0.90
C SER A 37 31.55 39.66 2.37
N LYS A 38 30.42 40.27 2.75
CA LYS A 38 29.93 40.22 4.14
C LYS A 38 29.49 38.80 4.54
N ILE A 39 28.96 38.02 3.62
CA ILE A 39 28.59 36.62 3.87
C ILE A 39 29.85 35.77 4.09
N GLU A 40 30.84 35.86 3.19
CA GLU A 40 32.07 35.07 3.27
C GLU A 40 32.89 35.38 4.53
N ASN A 41 32.89 36.62 5.00
CA ASN A 41 33.60 37.03 6.22
C ASN A 41 32.77 36.85 7.52
N ALA A 42 31.60 36.20 7.44
CA ALA A 42 30.69 36.00 8.56
C ALA A 42 30.17 37.29 9.25
N ASP A 43 30.23 38.44 8.56
CA ASP A 43 29.62 39.69 9.03
C ASP A 43 28.08 39.58 9.06
N VAL A 44 27.52 38.73 8.19
CA VAL A 44 26.09 38.36 8.21
C VAL A 44 25.93 37.06 9.01
N LYS A 45 25.51 37.18 10.27
CA LYS A 45 25.33 36.03 11.17
C LYS A 45 24.26 35.03 10.71
N ARG A 46 23.24 35.51 9.99
CA ARG A 46 22.09 34.72 9.51
C ARG A 46 21.76 35.13 8.07
N PRO A 47 22.53 34.70 7.07
CA PRO A 47 22.27 35.08 5.69
C PRO A 47 20.97 34.43 5.21
N GLU A 48 20.14 35.20 4.50
CA GLU A 48 18.85 34.73 4.01
C GLU A 48 19.02 33.60 2.99
N TYR A 49 18.18 32.56 3.10
CA TYR A 49 18.26 31.40 2.21
C TYR A 49 18.18 31.79 0.72
N MET A 50 17.28 32.72 0.39
CA MET A 50 17.10 33.29 -0.95
C MET A 50 18.37 33.96 -1.50
N THR A 51 19.25 34.45 -0.62
CA THR A 51 20.52 35.06 -1.03
C THR A 51 21.62 34.00 -1.18
N ILE A 52 21.68 33.00 -0.30
CA ILE A 52 22.76 31.99 -0.34
C ILE A 52 22.50 30.86 -1.34
N ARG A 53 21.24 30.56 -1.68
CA ARG A 53 20.88 29.49 -2.62
C ARG A 53 21.42 29.75 -4.03
N PRO A 54 21.27 30.94 -4.65
CA PRO A 54 21.87 31.24 -5.96
C PRO A 54 23.40 31.23 -5.94
N LEU A 55 24.04 31.68 -4.84
CA LEU A 55 25.49 31.59 -4.67
C LEU A 55 25.95 30.13 -4.68
N ALA A 56 25.24 29.26 -3.96
CA ALA A 56 25.54 27.84 -3.92
C ALA A 56 25.36 27.16 -5.28
N GLU A 57 24.33 27.52 -6.05
CA GLU A 57 24.12 26.99 -7.39
C GLU A 57 25.24 27.39 -8.35
N ALA A 58 25.60 28.69 -8.40
CA ALA A 58 26.69 29.19 -9.24
C ALA A 58 28.05 28.55 -8.92
N LEU A 59 28.25 28.19 -7.66
CA LEU A 59 29.45 27.54 -7.16
C LEU A 59 29.37 26.01 -7.19
N GLU A 60 28.26 25.42 -7.64
CA GLU A 60 27.96 23.99 -7.61
C GLU A 60 28.24 23.35 -6.24
N ILE A 61 27.84 24.04 -5.18
CA ILE A 61 27.85 23.52 -3.82
C ILE A 61 26.73 22.48 -3.70
N PRO A 62 26.99 21.27 -3.17
CA PRO A 62 25.94 20.30 -2.91
C PRO A 62 24.85 20.88 -2.02
N LEU A 63 23.59 20.75 -2.43
CA LEU A 63 22.45 21.32 -1.72
C LEU A 63 22.40 20.85 -0.25
N GLU A 64 22.68 19.58 -0.01
CA GLU A 64 22.74 19.01 1.34
C GLU A 64 23.74 19.74 2.24
N ALA A 65 24.95 20.02 1.76
CA ALA A 65 25.97 20.74 2.54
C ALA A 65 25.54 22.17 2.90
N LEU A 66 24.86 22.86 1.98
CA LEU A 66 24.32 24.19 2.24
C LEU A 66 23.19 24.14 3.29
N VAL A 67 22.25 23.23 3.11
CA VAL A 67 21.04 23.10 3.94
C VAL A 67 21.42 22.69 5.36
N GLU A 68 22.33 21.72 5.53
CA GLU A 68 22.78 21.28 6.85
C GLU A 68 23.37 22.43 7.68
N LEU A 69 24.13 23.34 7.06
CA LEU A 69 24.60 24.54 7.74
C LEU A 69 23.47 25.55 7.98
N HIS A 70 22.60 25.77 6.99
CA HIS A 70 21.55 26.78 7.10
C HIS A 70 20.55 26.51 8.23
N ILE A 71 20.08 25.27 8.36
CA ILE A 71 19.09 24.88 9.39
C ILE A 71 19.64 24.95 10.83
N THR A 72 20.96 25.07 11.01
CA THR A 72 21.56 25.31 12.34
C THR A 72 21.52 26.78 12.75
N VAL A 73 21.43 27.68 11.76
CA VAL A 73 21.60 29.13 11.94
C VAL A 73 20.26 29.87 11.91
N ASP A 74 19.39 29.56 10.94
CA ASP A 74 18.04 30.12 10.85
C ASP A 74 17.02 29.12 11.41
N LYS A 75 16.25 29.58 12.40
CA LYS A 75 15.26 28.77 13.11
C LYS A 75 13.83 29.23 12.82
N ARG A 76 13.63 30.16 11.89
CA ARG A 76 12.30 30.71 11.60
C ARG A 76 11.47 29.68 10.84
N ALA A 77 10.24 29.46 11.27
CA ALA A 77 9.35 28.47 10.67
C ALA A 77 9.14 28.71 9.17
N ASP A 78 8.87 29.95 8.74
CA ASP A 78 8.66 30.29 7.32
C ASP A 78 9.90 30.02 6.47
N THR A 79 11.09 30.35 6.98
CA THR A 79 12.34 30.08 6.28
C THR A 79 12.59 28.59 6.16
N LEU A 80 12.39 27.81 7.23
CA LEU A 80 12.58 26.37 7.22
C LEU A 80 11.56 25.65 6.33
N LEU A 81 10.32 26.13 6.25
CA LEU A 81 9.31 25.60 5.34
C LEU A 81 9.68 25.89 3.88
N PHE A 82 10.21 27.08 3.58
CA PHE A 82 10.73 27.40 2.26
C PHE A 82 11.92 26.50 1.88
N VAL A 83 12.86 26.30 2.80
CA VAL A 83 14.00 25.38 2.60
C VAL A 83 13.50 23.96 2.36
N LEU A 84 12.49 23.50 3.10
CA LEU A 84 11.89 22.19 2.90
C LEU A 84 11.30 22.04 1.49
N GLN A 85 10.59 23.05 1.00
CA GLN A 85 10.07 23.07 -0.38
C GLN A 85 11.19 22.99 -1.42
N ASP A 86 12.25 23.80 -1.26
CA ASP A 86 13.40 23.80 -2.17
C ASP A 86 14.14 22.45 -2.18
N VAL A 87 14.32 21.85 -0.99
CA VAL A 87 14.93 20.51 -0.85
C VAL A 87 14.10 19.48 -1.58
N ILE A 88 12.77 19.49 -1.46
CA ILE A 88 11.90 18.50 -2.15
C ILE A 88 11.95 18.68 -3.68
N GLN A 89 12.10 19.91 -4.17
CA GLN A 89 12.16 20.23 -5.59
C GLN A 89 13.50 19.86 -6.24
N HIS A 90 14.62 20.04 -5.51
CA HIS A 90 15.97 19.96 -6.09
C HIS A 90 16.84 18.85 -5.49
N SER A 91 16.37 18.17 -4.44
CA SER A 91 17.00 17.01 -3.82
C SER A 91 15.94 15.96 -3.44
N SER A 92 16.36 14.71 -3.25
CA SER A 92 15.40 13.60 -3.21
C SER A 92 15.60 12.62 -2.08
N THR A 93 16.53 12.86 -1.16
CA THR A 93 16.70 11.98 0.00
C THR A 93 15.65 12.29 1.07
N ALA A 94 14.91 11.25 1.47
CA ALA A 94 13.97 11.34 2.59
C ALA A 94 14.66 11.80 3.89
N GLU A 95 15.94 11.45 4.05
CA GLU A 95 16.75 11.84 5.20
C GLU A 95 16.91 13.37 5.32
N LEU A 96 17.29 14.07 4.25
CA LEU A 96 17.46 15.53 4.30
C LEU A 96 16.12 16.24 4.54
N VAL A 97 15.06 15.78 3.90
CA VAL A 97 13.69 16.28 4.14
C VAL A 97 13.31 16.12 5.61
N GLN A 98 13.55 14.95 6.21
CA GLN A 98 13.28 14.73 7.63
C GLN A 98 14.14 15.60 8.54
N LYS A 99 15.42 15.83 8.21
CA LYS A 99 16.30 16.74 8.98
C LYS A 99 15.73 18.17 8.98
N VAL A 100 15.34 18.70 7.82
CA VAL A 100 14.76 20.04 7.71
C VAL A 100 13.40 20.10 8.40
N GLY A 101 12.51 19.12 8.16
CA GLY A 101 11.21 19.04 8.82
C GLY A 101 11.31 18.97 10.34
N ARG A 102 12.30 18.25 10.87
CA ARG A 102 12.55 18.19 12.33
C ARG A 102 12.96 19.55 12.86
N LYS A 103 13.85 20.26 12.16
CA LYS A 103 14.24 21.62 12.55
C LYS A 103 13.07 22.60 12.48
N PHE A 104 12.16 22.42 11.51
CA PHE A 104 10.92 23.17 11.42
C PHE A 104 10.05 22.96 12.66
N LEU A 105 9.86 21.71 13.12
CA LEU A 105 9.08 21.39 14.33
C LEU A 105 9.77 21.84 15.64
N GLU A 106 11.07 22.07 15.62
CA GLU A 106 11.86 22.63 16.73
C GLU A 106 11.93 24.18 16.70
N SER A 107 11.28 24.82 15.73
CA SER A 107 11.27 26.27 15.56
C SER A 107 10.67 26.96 16.79
N PRO A 108 11.32 28.00 17.34
CA PRO A 108 10.75 28.81 18.41
C PRO A 108 9.73 29.84 17.91
N SER A 109 9.39 29.84 16.61
CA SER A 109 8.56 30.88 15.99
C SER A 109 7.07 30.74 16.33
N ASP A 110 6.61 29.51 16.54
CA ASP A 110 5.22 29.16 16.83
C ASP A 110 5.19 28.07 17.93
N ASP A 111 4.02 27.80 18.50
CA ASP A 111 3.85 26.66 19.40
C ASP A 111 3.82 25.33 18.65
N SER A 112 4.09 24.23 19.38
CA SER A 112 4.18 22.88 18.83
C SER A 112 2.93 22.45 18.07
N TYR A 113 1.73 22.87 18.47
CA TYR A 113 0.49 22.50 17.78
C TYR A 113 0.42 23.18 16.42
N SER A 114 0.65 24.50 16.38
CA SER A 114 0.67 25.27 15.13
C SER A 114 1.75 24.81 14.15
N LEU A 115 2.94 24.43 14.64
CA LEU A 115 3.98 23.85 13.78
C LEU A 115 3.53 22.53 13.16
N VAL A 116 2.97 21.61 13.95
CA VAL A 116 2.50 20.34 13.43
C VAL A 116 1.37 20.54 12.41
N GLU A 117 0.42 21.44 12.67
CA GLU A 117 -0.65 21.77 11.74
C GLU A 117 -0.12 22.28 10.40
N ARG A 118 0.83 23.22 10.43
CA ARG A 118 1.47 23.76 9.23
C ARG A 118 2.23 22.69 8.45
N LEU A 119 3.01 21.83 9.13
CA LEU A 119 3.75 20.76 8.47
C LEU A 119 2.81 19.72 7.87
N TYR A 120 1.72 19.38 8.56
CA TYR A 120 0.71 18.46 8.06
C TYR A 120 0.07 19.01 6.77
N ALA A 121 -0.40 20.26 6.77
CA ALA A 121 -0.98 20.90 5.58
C ALA A 121 0.02 20.99 4.42
N PHE A 122 1.30 21.27 4.71
CA PHE A 122 2.35 21.22 3.70
C PHE A 122 2.53 19.81 3.12
N THR A 123 2.53 18.79 3.97
CA THR A 123 2.73 17.38 3.58
C THR A 123 1.62 16.85 2.67
N GLU A 124 0.39 17.35 2.82
CA GLU A 124 -0.72 17.03 1.91
C GLU A 124 -0.44 17.44 0.45
N SER A 125 0.34 18.51 0.24
CA SER A 125 0.70 19.00 -1.10
C SER A 125 1.88 18.24 -1.75
N VAL A 126 2.56 17.35 -1.01
CA VAL A 126 3.72 16.61 -1.51
C VAL A 126 3.28 15.42 -2.36
N GLU A 127 3.65 15.42 -3.65
CA GLU A 127 3.26 14.36 -4.59
C GLU A 127 4.06 13.05 -4.42
N ARG A 128 5.35 13.16 -4.10
CA ARG A 128 6.25 12.00 -3.97
C ARG A 128 5.94 11.20 -2.70
N LYS A 129 5.45 9.98 -2.86
CA LYS A 129 4.94 9.14 -1.75
C LYS A 129 6.01 8.79 -0.71
N GLU A 130 7.25 8.57 -1.13
CA GLU A 130 8.34 8.26 -0.20
C GLU A 130 8.64 9.45 0.73
N ILE A 131 8.60 10.66 0.19
CA ILE A 131 8.81 11.90 0.95
C ILE A 131 7.59 12.22 1.82
N GLN A 132 6.40 12.07 1.27
CA GLN A 132 5.15 12.25 1.99
C GLN A 132 5.06 11.30 3.21
N LEU A 133 5.42 10.03 3.03
CA LEU A 133 5.51 9.04 4.12
C LEU A 133 6.53 9.47 5.18
N ALA A 134 7.72 9.89 4.75
CA ALA A 134 8.79 10.32 5.66
C ALA A 134 8.38 11.52 6.53
N LEU A 135 7.62 12.47 5.97
CA LEU A 135 7.09 13.62 6.69
C LEU A 135 5.93 13.26 7.63
N TYR A 136 4.99 12.41 7.19
CA TYR A 136 3.92 11.94 8.08
C TYR A 136 4.47 11.13 9.26
N GLN A 137 5.50 10.31 9.04
CA GLN A 137 6.17 9.59 10.13
C GLN A 137 6.81 10.56 11.13
N LEU A 138 7.47 11.62 10.64
CA LEU A 138 8.01 12.67 11.49
C LEU A 138 6.91 13.38 12.31
N ILE A 139 5.77 13.69 11.68
CA ILE A 139 4.60 14.28 12.36
C ILE A 139 4.07 13.34 13.44
N VAL A 140 3.95 12.04 13.15
CA VAL A 140 3.50 11.02 14.10
C VAL A 140 4.40 10.97 15.32
N ASP A 141 5.72 10.90 15.12
CA ASP A 141 6.67 10.76 16.20
C ASP A 141 6.69 12.03 17.07
N TYR A 142 6.75 13.21 16.45
CA TYR A 142 6.72 14.47 17.19
C TYR A 142 5.40 14.66 17.94
N SER A 143 4.26 14.35 17.31
CA SER A 143 2.94 14.48 17.94
C SER A 143 2.78 13.53 19.13
N ARG A 144 3.34 12.32 19.05
CA ARG A 144 3.37 11.36 20.16
C ARG A 144 4.16 11.92 21.34
N ASP A 145 5.35 12.46 21.08
CA ASP A 145 6.26 12.99 22.11
C ASP A 145 5.70 14.25 22.81
N HIS A 146 4.86 15.02 22.11
CA HIS A 146 4.30 16.29 22.59
C HIS A 146 2.81 16.20 22.99
N GLY A 147 2.20 15.01 22.91
CA GLY A 147 0.81 14.80 23.29
C GLY A 147 -0.22 15.45 22.35
N ILE A 148 0.11 15.67 21.08
CA ILE A 148 -0.74 16.31 20.08
C ILE A 148 -1.63 15.25 19.40
N MET A 149 -2.60 14.74 20.14
CA MET A 149 -3.37 13.55 19.74
C MET A 149 -4.14 13.66 18.41
N PRO A 150 -4.74 14.81 18.04
CA PRO A 150 -5.39 14.95 16.73
C PRO A 150 -4.45 14.70 15.55
N PHE A 151 -3.23 15.23 15.60
CA PHE A 151 -2.24 15.03 14.54
C PHE A 151 -1.51 13.70 14.65
N LEU A 152 -1.44 13.09 15.84
CA LEU A 152 -1.06 11.69 15.98
C LEU A 152 -2.05 10.79 15.22
N ALA A 153 -3.35 10.95 15.44
CA ALA A 153 -4.38 10.14 14.79
C ALA A 153 -4.37 10.33 13.26
N ARG A 154 -4.40 11.59 12.81
CA ARG A 154 -4.37 11.93 11.37
C ARG A 154 -3.08 11.47 10.70
N GLY A 155 -1.93 11.68 11.35
CA GLY A 155 -0.63 11.23 10.85
C GLY A 155 -0.55 9.72 10.70
N LEU A 156 -0.99 8.97 11.72
CA LEU A 156 -1.01 7.50 11.66
C LEU A 156 -1.93 7.00 10.55
N LEU A 157 -3.10 7.64 10.36
CA LEU A 157 -3.99 7.34 9.25
C LEU A 157 -3.31 7.52 7.90
N GLN A 158 -2.59 8.62 7.68
CA GLN A 158 -1.89 8.87 6.42
C GLN A 158 -0.74 7.88 6.18
N VAL A 159 0.06 7.57 7.22
CA VAL A 159 1.09 6.51 7.15
C VAL A 159 0.46 5.19 6.72
N TYR A 160 -0.63 4.77 7.38
CA TYR A 160 -1.37 3.55 7.03
C TYR A 160 -1.90 3.58 5.59
N LEU A 161 -2.49 4.69 5.15
CA LEU A 161 -3.04 4.81 3.80
C LEU A 161 -1.99 4.73 2.70
N ILE A 162 -0.76 5.17 2.96
CA ILE A 162 0.37 5.04 2.02
C ILE A 162 0.92 3.62 2.04
N GLU A 163 1.20 3.07 3.22
CA GLU A 163 1.83 1.75 3.34
C GLU A 163 0.90 0.59 2.94
N ARG A 164 -0.43 0.71 3.11
CA ARG A 164 -1.38 -0.38 2.82
C ARG A 164 -1.46 -0.78 1.35
N ASP A 165 -0.91 0.03 0.46
CA ASP A 165 -0.84 -0.27 -0.97
C ASP A 165 0.44 -1.06 -1.33
N ASP A 166 1.34 -1.31 -0.38
CA ASP A 166 2.43 -2.29 -0.49
C ASP A 166 1.93 -3.68 -0.04
N PHE A 167 1.46 -4.48 -0.99
CA PHE A 167 0.89 -5.80 -0.73
C PHE A 167 1.91 -6.85 -0.26
N THR A 168 3.21 -6.60 -0.42
CA THR A 168 4.26 -7.49 0.10
C THR A 168 4.38 -7.42 1.62
N ARG A 169 3.83 -6.36 2.25
CA ARG A 169 3.87 -6.11 3.69
C ARG A 169 2.47 -6.09 4.31
N LEU A 170 1.48 -6.65 3.62
CA LEU A 170 0.05 -6.50 3.95
C LEU A 170 -0.23 -6.82 5.43
N ARG A 171 0.27 -7.94 5.97
CA ARG A 171 0.03 -8.33 7.36
C ARG A 171 0.67 -7.37 8.36
N VAL A 172 1.93 -7.00 8.15
CA VAL A 172 2.66 -6.08 9.04
C VAL A 172 1.99 -4.70 9.05
N VAL A 173 1.57 -4.20 7.90
CA VAL A 173 0.87 -2.91 7.79
C VAL A 173 -0.51 -2.96 8.45
N TYR A 174 -1.24 -4.07 8.31
CA TYR A 174 -2.49 -4.28 9.04
C TYR A 174 -2.27 -4.26 10.55
N ASP A 175 -1.25 -4.96 11.04
CA ASP A 175 -0.93 -5.01 12.47
C ASP A 175 -0.62 -3.62 13.03
N ASN A 176 0.15 -2.82 12.30
CA ASN A 176 0.40 -1.42 12.65
C ASN A 176 -0.89 -0.57 12.61
N GLY A 177 -1.71 -0.75 11.57
CA GLY A 177 -2.96 0.00 11.37
C GLY A 177 -4.00 -0.20 12.48
N LYS A 178 -4.04 -1.37 13.12
CA LYS A 178 -4.94 -1.65 14.25
C LYS A 178 -4.77 -0.67 15.41
N HIS A 179 -3.55 -0.16 15.65
CA HIS A 179 -3.30 0.77 16.75
C HIS A 179 -4.03 2.11 16.57
N ILE A 180 -4.39 2.47 15.34
CA ILE A 180 -5.12 3.71 15.02
C ILE A 180 -6.53 3.69 15.65
N VAL A 181 -7.13 2.51 15.84
CA VAL A 181 -8.45 2.36 16.49
C VAL A 181 -8.49 3.05 17.85
N MET A 182 -7.39 3.03 18.61
CA MET A 182 -7.29 3.71 19.92
C MET A 182 -7.41 5.23 19.83
N TYR A 183 -7.09 5.81 18.68
CA TYR A 183 -7.09 7.24 18.42
C TYR A 183 -8.21 7.69 17.48
N ALA A 184 -9.08 6.76 17.03
CA ALA A 184 -10.09 7.03 16.01
C ALA A 184 -11.09 8.13 16.41
N HIS A 185 -11.31 8.35 17.71
CA HIS A 185 -12.18 9.42 18.22
C HIS A 185 -11.63 10.83 17.97
N PHE A 186 -10.33 10.97 17.67
CA PHE A 186 -9.73 12.24 17.24
C PHE A 186 -9.88 12.52 15.74
N LEU A 187 -10.33 11.53 14.96
CA LEU A 187 -10.59 11.70 13.53
C LEU A 187 -11.96 12.36 13.31
N SER A 188 -12.10 13.03 12.16
CA SER A 188 -13.41 13.47 11.67
C SER A 188 -14.32 12.25 11.42
N ALA A 189 -15.64 12.44 11.39
CA ALA A 189 -16.57 11.34 11.08
C ALA A 189 -16.28 10.74 9.68
N GLU A 190 -15.99 11.59 8.69
CA GLU A 190 -15.64 11.15 7.35
C GLU A 190 -14.35 10.30 7.34
N ASP A 191 -13.30 10.76 8.02
CA ASP A 191 -12.04 10.04 8.11
C ASP A 191 -12.18 8.73 8.90
N ARG A 192 -12.98 8.72 9.96
CA ARG A 192 -13.22 7.55 10.78
C ARG A 192 -13.99 6.46 10.03
N ILE A 193 -15.04 6.84 9.29
CA ILE A 193 -15.79 5.93 8.40
C ILE A 193 -14.83 5.34 7.35
N MET A 194 -14.05 6.20 6.68
CA MET A 194 -13.08 5.79 5.67
C MET A 194 -12.01 4.86 6.26
N PHE A 195 -11.48 5.19 7.44
CA PHE A 195 -10.50 4.39 8.16
C PHE A 195 -11.03 2.99 8.50
N TYR A 196 -12.20 2.90 9.17
CA TYR A 196 -12.80 1.61 9.53
C TYR A 196 -13.10 0.76 8.31
N TYR A 197 -13.59 1.35 7.22
CA TYR A 197 -13.78 0.63 5.96
C TYR A 197 -12.43 0.11 5.42
N LYS A 198 -11.43 0.99 5.32
CA LYS A 198 -10.12 0.66 4.74
C LYS A 198 -9.38 -0.38 5.55
N LEU A 199 -9.52 -0.38 6.88
CA LEU A 199 -8.98 -1.41 7.77
C LEU A 199 -9.83 -2.69 7.71
N GLY A 200 -11.15 -2.59 7.61
CA GLY A 200 -12.05 -3.73 7.48
C GLY A 200 -11.83 -4.54 6.21
N ILE A 201 -11.68 -3.88 5.05
CA ILE A 201 -11.34 -4.58 3.80
C ILE A 201 -9.92 -5.16 3.83
N HIS A 202 -9.01 -4.53 4.57
CA HIS A 202 -7.65 -5.04 4.77
C HIS A 202 -7.67 -6.34 5.57
N ALA A 203 -8.39 -6.37 6.70
CA ALA A 203 -8.64 -7.59 7.48
C ALA A 203 -9.28 -8.70 6.61
N TYR A 204 -10.27 -8.33 5.79
CA TYR A 204 -10.93 -9.26 4.86
C TYR A 204 -9.92 -9.93 3.92
N ASN A 205 -9.04 -9.14 3.30
CA ASN A 205 -8.03 -9.64 2.36
C ASN A 205 -6.96 -10.50 3.05
N LEU A 206 -6.79 -10.35 4.36
CA LEU A 206 -5.92 -11.19 5.18
C LEU A 206 -6.65 -12.41 5.79
N PHE A 207 -7.90 -12.65 5.39
CA PHE A 207 -8.76 -13.74 5.87
C PHE A 207 -9.07 -13.66 7.38
N LEU A 208 -8.95 -12.46 7.95
CA LEU A 208 -9.28 -12.13 9.34
C LEU A 208 -10.75 -11.71 9.43
N TYR A 209 -11.64 -12.67 9.14
CA TYR A 209 -13.07 -12.40 8.96
C TYR A 209 -13.77 -11.86 10.21
N PRO A 210 -13.52 -12.38 11.44
CA PRO A 210 -14.11 -11.80 12.65
C PRO A 210 -13.76 -10.32 12.84
N GLU A 211 -12.49 -9.95 12.68
CA GLU A 211 -12.01 -8.57 12.80
C GLU A 211 -12.58 -7.70 11.69
N SER A 212 -12.64 -8.22 10.47
CA SER A 212 -13.25 -7.54 9.33
C SER A 212 -14.73 -7.21 9.56
N ILE A 213 -15.47 -8.13 10.19
CA ILE A 213 -16.87 -7.93 10.58
C ILE A 213 -16.97 -6.81 11.61
N GLU A 214 -16.19 -6.84 12.69
CA GLU A 214 -16.21 -5.79 13.73
C GLU A 214 -15.98 -4.41 13.13
N LEU A 215 -14.96 -4.28 12.28
CA LEU A 215 -14.62 -3.02 11.61
C LEU A 215 -15.71 -2.56 10.63
N ALA A 216 -16.28 -3.48 9.83
CA ALA A 216 -17.34 -3.13 8.89
C ALA A 216 -18.67 -2.79 9.59
N LEU A 217 -18.94 -3.37 10.76
CA LEU A 217 -20.09 -3.00 11.59
C LEU A 217 -19.98 -1.55 12.09
N HIS A 218 -18.79 -1.10 12.49
CA HIS A 218 -18.56 0.31 12.83
C HIS A 218 -18.92 1.26 11.67
N VAL A 219 -18.58 0.87 10.43
CA VAL A 219 -18.91 1.67 9.24
C VAL A 219 -20.43 1.81 9.08
N ILE A 220 -21.19 0.72 9.10
CA ILE A 220 -22.65 0.79 8.87
C ILE A 220 -23.43 1.37 10.06
N GLN A 221 -22.81 1.45 11.25
CA GLN A 221 -23.40 2.11 12.42
C GLN A 221 -23.24 3.63 12.36
N GLU A 222 -22.17 4.12 11.75
CA GLU A 222 -21.83 5.54 11.71
C GLU A 222 -22.18 6.21 10.37
N ALA A 223 -22.05 5.48 9.26
CA ALA A 223 -22.30 6.00 7.93
C ALA A 223 -23.78 5.90 7.55
N GLU A 224 -24.30 6.93 6.92
CA GLU A 224 -25.62 6.91 6.28
C GLU A 224 -25.60 6.03 4.99
N PRO A 225 -26.74 5.48 4.56
CA PRO A 225 -26.81 4.62 3.37
C PRO A 225 -26.34 5.24 2.06
N ASP A 226 -26.35 6.57 1.93
CA ASP A 226 -25.85 7.30 0.76
C ASP A 226 -24.32 7.48 0.76
N ASN A 227 -23.65 7.18 1.88
CA ASN A 227 -22.20 7.15 1.95
C ASN A 227 -21.65 5.94 1.18
N LYS A 228 -20.72 6.18 0.26
CA LYS A 228 -20.07 5.12 -0.56
C LYS A 228 -19.52 3.96 0.28
N TYR A 229 -18.99 4.23 1.48
CA TYR A 229 -18.41 3.20 2.34
C TYR A 229 -19.45 2.32 3.01
N TYR A 230 -20.71 2.76 3.14
CA TYR A 230 -21.79 1.95 3.67
C TYR A 230 -22.03 0.71 2.80
N VAL A 231 -22.24 0.92 1.50
CA VAL A 231 -22.45 -0.17 0.53
C VAL A 231 -21.22 -1.10 0.44
N HIS A 232 -20.02 -0.54 0.52
CA HIS A 232 -18.79 -1.34 0.53
C HIS A 232 -18.61 -2.15 1.83
N ALA A 233 -19.06 -1.64 2.98
CA ALA A 233 -19.07 -2.40 4.23
C ALA A 233 -20.09 -3.54 4.20
N LEU A 234 -21.26 -3.36 3.56
CA LEU A 234 -22.20 -4.46 3.32
C LEU A 234 -21.57 -5.57 2.46
N PHE A 235 -20.75 -5.21 1.47
CA PHE A 235 -19.99 -6.17 0.66
C PHE A 235 -19.02 -7.00 1.52
N ILE A 236 -18.33 -6.36 2.47
CA ILE A 236 -17.45 -7.06 3.42
C ILE A 236 -18.27 -7.99 4.31
N LEU A 237 -19.34 -7.50 4.94
CA LEU A 237 -20.14 -8.24 5.91
C LEU A 237 -20.75 -9.51 5.28
N ARG A 238 -21.36 -9.40 4.10
CA ARG A 238 -21.95 -10.58 3.43
C ARG A 238 -20.89 -11.65 3.14
N GLY A 239 -19.69 -11.26 2.72
CA GLY A 239 -18.59 -12.16 2.40
C GLY A 239 -17.98 -12.76 3.67
N ALA A 240 -17.69 -11.95 4.67
CA ALA A 240 -17.04 -12.40 5.90
C ALA A 240 -17.93 -13.35 6.70
N TYR A 241 -19.23 -13.06 6.81
CA TYR A 241 -20.18 -13.97 7.44
C TYR A 241 -20.32 -15.30 6.68
N TYR A 242 -20.27 -15.28 5.35
CA TYR A 242 -20.24 -16.51 4.55
C TYR A 242 -19.02 -17.37 4.89
N GLN A 243 -17.85 -16.74 5.00
CA GLN A 243 -16.58 -17.43 5.24
C GLN A 243 -16.49 -18.07 6.63
N ILE A 244 -17.11 -17.47 7.64
CA ILE A 244 -17.18 -18.07 9.00
C ILE A 244 -18.36 -19.04 9.17
N GLY A 245 -19.18 -19.25 8.13
CA GLY A 245 -20.30 -20.20 8.14
C GLY A 245 -21.61 -19.68 8.72
N ASP A 246 -21.72 -18.38 9.03
CA ASP A 246 -22.97 -17.73 9.45
C ASP A 246 -23.76 -17.31 8.20
N TYR A 247 -24.36 -18.30 7.54
CA TYR A 247 -25.05 -18.12 6.26
C TYR A 247 -26.33 -17.27 6.39
N ASP A 248 -26.97 -17.27 7.55
CA ASP A 248 -28.17 -16.46 7.80
C ASP A 248 -27.83 -14.97 7.79
N LYS A 249 -26.75 -14.57 8.47
CA LYS A 249 -26.28 -13.17 8.40
C LYS A 249 -25.72 -12.83 7.03
N SER A 250 -25.00 -13.75 6.38
CA SER A 250 -24.53 -13.53 5.02
C SER A 250 -25.68 -13.23 4.06
N GLU A 251 -26.78 -13.99 4.15
CA GLU A 251 -27.98 -13.77 3.36
C GLU A 251 -28.68 -12.45 3.74
N TYR A 252 -28.77 -12.12 5.03
CA TYR A 252 -29.29 -10.83 5.49
C TYR A 252 -28.55 -9.64 4.87
N TYR A 253 -27.22 -9.61 4.96
CA TYR A 253 -26.42 -8.52 4.39
C TYR A 253 -26.41 -8.54 2.86
N THR A 254 -26.56 -9.71 2.22
CA THR A 254 -26.75 -9.81 0.77
C THR A 254 -28.07 -9.14 0.34
N ARG A 255 -29.16 -9.32 1.10
CA ARG A 255 -30.44 -8.65 0.82
C ARG A 255 -30.33 -7.14 0.98
N LEU A 256 -29.67 -6.65 2.02
CA LEU A 256 -29.43 -5.21 2.20
C LEU A 256 -28.59 -4.64 1.04
N TYR A 257 -27.50 -5.31 0.68
CA TYR A 257 -26.63 -4.93 -0.43
C TYR A 257 -27.39 -4.85 -1.77
N SER A 258 -28.32 -5.80 -2.01
CA SER A 258 -29.10 -5.86 -3.26
C SER A 258 -30.14 -4.75 -3.45
N GLN A 259 -30.41 -3.94 -2.42
CA GLN A 259 -31.34 -2.81 -2.49
C GLN A 259 -30.75 -1.59 -3.20
N PHE A 260 -29.43 -1.57 -3.42
CA PHE A 260 -28.72 -0.47 -4.06
C PHE A 260 -28.61 -0.67 -5.58
N ASP A 261 -28.49 0.43 -6.32
CA ASP A 261 -28.40 0.42 -7.78
C ASP A 261 -26.96 0.30 -8.30
N GLY A 262 -26.76 -0.54 -9.31
CA GLY A 262 -25.50 -0.65 -10.05
C GLY A 262 -25.37 -2.00 -10.77
N PRO A 263 -24.74 -2.04 -11.96
CA PRO A 263 -24.53 -3.30 -12.68
C PRO A 263 -23.73 -4.30 -11.85
N TYR A 264 -22.64 -3.84 -11.22
CA TYR A 264 -21.82 -4.65 -10.33
C TYR A 264 -22.61 -5.17 -9.12
N ILE A 265 -23.62 -4.47 -8.61
CA ILE A 265 -24.41 -4.90 -7.44
C ILE A 265 -25.25 -6.12 -7.79
N LYS A 266 -25.92 -6.11 -8.94
CA LYS A 266 -26.76 -7.22 -9.40
C LYS A 266 -25.93 -8.48 -9.61
N GLU A 267 -24.82 -8.36 -10.33
CA GLU A 267 -23.92 -9.46 -10.62
C GLU A 267 -23.26 -10.03 -9.35
N ASN A 268 -22.77 -9.14 -8.46
CA ASN A 268 -22.23 -9.54 -7.17
C ASN A 268 -23.26 -10.17 -6.24
N THR A 269 -24.53 -9.78 -6.35
CA THR A 269 -25.62 -10.40 -5.60
C THR A 269 -25.92 -11.80 -6.14
N LEU A 270 -25.92 -11.96 -7.46
CA LEU A 270 -26.10 -13.26 -8.10
C LEU A 270 -24.98 -14.24 -7.72
N LEU A 271 -23.72 -13.77 -7.72
CA LEU A 271 -22.58 -14.56 -7.24
C LEU A 271 -22.80 -15.03 -5.80
N MET A 272 -23.07 -14.13 -4.86
CA MET A 272 -23.26 -14.50 -3.45
C MET A 272 -24.46 -15.44 -3.24
N ASN A 273 -25.56 -15.26 -3.98
CA ASN A 273 -26.69 -16.17 -3.92
C ASN A 273 -26.32 -17.57 -4.40
N ALA A 274 -25.50 -17.69 -5.44
CA ALA A 274 -25.01 -18.99 -5.90
C ALA A 274 -24.14 -19.68 -4.84
N LEU A 275 -23.25 -18.93 -4.17
CA LEU A 275 -22.45 -19.44 -3.07
C LEU A 275 -23.32 -19.97 -1.92
N LEU A 276 -24.32 -19.19 -1.50
CA LEU A 276 -25.27 -19.59 -0.45
C LEU A 276 -26.10 -20.81 -0.87
N ASN A 277 -26.53 -20.90 -2.13
CA ASN A 277 -27.25 -22.07 -2.64
C ASN A 277 -26.38 -23.33 -2.64
N SER A 278 -25.11 -23.21 -3.02
CA SER A 278 -24.14 -24.32 -2.95
C SER A 278 -24.02 -24.84 -1.52
N LYS A 279 -23.85 -23.95 -0.53
CA LYS A 279 -23.77 -24.35 0.89
C LYS A 279 -25.07 -24.92 1.46
N LYS A 280 -26.23 -24.59 0.87
CA LYS A 280 -27.54 -25.17 1.22
C LYS A 280 -27.82 -26.49 0.50
N GLY A 281 -26.84 -27.06 -0.23
CA GLY A 281 -26.99 -28.31 -0.98
C GLY A 281 -27.82 -28.18 -2.27
N LYS A 282 -28.11 -26.95 -2.72
CA LYS A 282 -28.82 -26.68 -3.98
C LYS A 282 -27.81 -26.51 -5.11
N THR A 283 -26.98 -27.52 -5.33
CA THR A 283 -25.81 -27.41 -6.20
C THR A 283 -26.18 -27.10 -7.65
N ASP A 284 -27.22 -27.73 -8.21
CA ASP A 284 -27.67 -27.46 -9.59
C ASP A 284 -28.08 -26.00 -9.79
N VAL A 285 -28.75 -25.42 -8.79
CA VAL A 285 -29.15 -24.00 -8.82
C VAL A 285 -27.92 -23.10 -8.77
N ALA A 286 -26.95 -23.42 -7.90
CA ALA A 286 -25.70 -22.67 -7.82
C ALA A 286 -24.91 -22.74 -9.14
N VAL A 287 -24.77 -23.92 -9.73
CA VAL A 287 -24.08 -24.12 -11.03
C VAL A 287 -24.77 -23.33 -12.14
N ALA A 288 -26.10 -23.37 -12.23
CA ALA A 288 -26.85 -22.60 -13.22
C ALA A 288 -26.63 -21.09 -13.06
N GLN A 289 -26.66 -20.58 -11.83
CA GLN A 289 -26.42 -19.16 -11.54
C GLN A 289 -24.99 -18.72 -11.88
N LEU A 290 -23.98 -19.51 -11.49
CA LEU A 290 -22.58 -19.22 -11.79
C LEU A 290 -22.31 -19.27 -13.30
N THR A 291 -22.88 -20.24 -14.01
CA THR A 291 -22.71 -20.37 -15.46
C THR A 291 -23.35 -19.20 -16.20
N SER A 292 -24.55 -18.78 -15.80
CA SER A 292 -25.21 -17.60 -16.38
C SER A 292 -24.41 -16.31 -16.13
N LEU A 293 -23.74 -16.19 -14.97
CA LEU A 293 -22.90 -15.04 -14.66
C LEU A 293 -21.74 -14.90 -15.65
N LEU A 294 -21.12 -16.02 -16.05
CA LEU A 294 -19.98 -16.06 -16.98
C LEU A 294 -20.29 -15.53 -18.39
N GLU A 295 -21.56 -15.40 -18.76
CA GLU A 295 -22.00 -14.90 -20.07
C GLU A 295 -21.90 -13.38 -20.20
N THR A 296 -21.94 -12.65 -19.07
CA THR A 296 -22.15 -11.19 -19.06
C THR A 296 -21.15 -10.41 -18.20
N CYS A 297 -20.44 -11.08 -17.30
CA CYS A 297 -19.59 -10.42 -16.32
C CYS A 297 -18.21 -10.01 -16.84
N ASP A 298 -17.52 -9.16 -16.07
CA ASP A 298 -16.11 -8.85 -16.29
C ASP A 298 -15.18 -10.02 -15.90
N GLN A 299 -13.89 -9.88 -16.22
CA GLN A 299 -12.86 -10.90 -15.96
C GLN A 299 -12.66 -11.19 -14.46
N GLY A 300 -12.81 -10.19 -13.59
CA GLY A 300 -12.60 -10.36 -12.15
C GLY A 300 -13.74 -11.15 -11.50
N LEU A 301 -14.97 -10.86 -11.89
CA LEU A 301 -16.12 -11.61 -11.43
C LEU A 301 -16.17 -13.02 -12.06
N ALA A 302 -15.75 -13.15 -13.31
CA ALA A 302 -15.59 -14.46 -13.97
C ALA A 302 -14.64 -15.35 -13.18
N LEU A 303 -13.50 -14.81 -12.73
CA LEU A 303 -12.52 -15.53 -11.92
C LEU A 303 -13.13 -16.12 -10.65
N SER A 304 -13.90 -15.30 -9.93
CA SER A 304 -14.62 -15.72 -8.73
C SER A 304 -15.63 -16.83 -9.03
N ALA A 305 -16.38 -16.70 -10.13
CA ALA A 305 -17.35 -17.72 -10.53
C ALA A 305 -16.69 -19.04 -10.96
N LEU A 306 -15.59 -18.95 -11.71
CA LEU A 306 -14.81 -20.11 -12.16
C LEU A 306 -14.24 -20.90 -10.99
N ASN A 307 -13.65 -20.21 -10.00
CA ASN A 307 -13.12 -20.85 -8.79
C ASN A 307 -14.20 -21.70 -8.09
N GLN A 308 -15.40 -21.14 -7.98
CA GLN A 308 -16.51 -21.77 -7.26
C GLN A 308 -17.12 -22.94 -8.05
N LEU A 309 -17.24 -22.80 -9.38
CA LEU A 309 -17.60 -23.91 -10.25
C LEU A 309 -16.57 -25.04 -10.20
N MET A 310 -15.27 -24.71 -10.18
CA MET A 310 -14.21 -25.71 -10.12
C MET A 310 -14.24 -26.47 -8.79
N ILE A 311 -14.47 -25.80 -7.66
CA ILE A 311 -14.67 -26.46 -6.36
C ILE A 311 -15.82 -27.47 -6.44
N ILE A 312 -16.99 -27.05 -6.95
CA ILE A 312 -18.17 -27.91 -7.08
C ILE A 312 -17.85 -29.13 -7.96
N TYR A 313 -17.30 -28.89 -9.16
CA TYR A 313 -17.06 -29.96 -10.12
C TYR A 313 -16.00 -30.96 -9.64
N LEU A 314 -14.94 -30.50 -8.98
CA LEU A 314 -13.94 -31.41 -8.43
C LEU A 314 -14.49 -32.23 -7.25
N GLN A 315 -15.28 -31.63 -6.36
CA GLN A 315 -15.91 -32.34 -5.23
C GLN A 315 -16.92 -33.40 -5.69
N GLU A 316 -17.66 -33.13 -6.76
CA GLU A 316 -18.65 -34.07 -7.33
C GLU A 316 -18.04 -35.02 -8.39
N HIS A 317 -16.71 -35.00 -8.59
CA HIS A 317 -16.00 -35.77 -9.61
C HIS A 317 -16.50 -35.54 -11.06
N ARG A 318 -16.99 -34.34 -11.36
CA ARG A 318 -17.48 -33.88 -12.67
C ARG A 318 -16.35 -33.38 -13.56
N LEU A 319 -15.41 -34.27 -13.88
CA LEU A 319 -14.15 -33.93 -14.55
C LEU A 319 -14.35 -33.38 -15.97
N GLN A 320 -15.42 -33.78 -16.68
CA GLN A 320 -15.68 -33.29 -18.03
C GLN A 320 -16.13 -31.82 -18.00
N GLU A 321 -16.96 -31.43 -17.05
CA GLU A 321 -17.38 -30.04 -16.85
C GLU A 321 -16.22 -29.17 -16.36
N ALA A 322 -15.40 -29.68 -15.45
CA ALA A 322 -14.15 -29.03 -15.03
C ALA A 322 -13.21 -28.77 -16.22
N LYS A 323 -13.04 -29.75 -17.11
CA LYS A 323 -12.25 -29.60 -18.34
C LYS A 323 -12.78 -28.48 -19.24
N ASN A 324 -14.09 -28.44 -19.43
CA ASN A 324 -14.73 -27.40 -20.24
C ASN A 324 -14.49 -26.02 -19.62
N LEU A 325 -14.51 -25.92 -18.28
CA LEU A 325 -14.27 -24.67 -17.56
C LEU A 325 -12.89 -24.07 -17.85
N ILE A 326 -11.86 -24.92 -17.99
CA ILE A 326 -10.46 -24.50 -18.24
C ILE A 326 -10.31 -23.79 -19.59
N SER A 327 -11.19 -24.05 -20.55
CA SER A 327 -11.19 -23.34 -21.83
C SER A 327 -11.77 -21.92 -21.77
N TYR A 328 -12.33 -21.49 -20.63
CA TYR A 328 -12.82 -20.14 -20.47
C TYR A 328 -11.68 -19.11 -20.64
N PRO A 329 -11.84 -18.07 -21.47
CA PRO A 329 -10.76 -17.16 -21.84
C PRO A 329 -10.48 -16.12 -20.72
N ILE A 330 -9.80 -16.55 -19.66
CA ILE A 330 -9.19 -15.64 -18.69
C ILE A 330 -7.88 -15.10 -19.25
N ASN A 331 -7.72 -13.78 -19.24
CA ASN A 331 -6.44 -13.12 -19.50
C ASN A 331 -5.85 -12.60 -18.18
N PRO A 332 -4.85 -13.28 -17.60
CA PRO A 332 -4.22 -12.87 -16.34
C PRO A 332 -3.65 -11.45 -16.37
N HIS A 333 -3.23 -10.94 -17.54
CA HIS A 333 -2.68 -9.59 -17.68
C HIS A 333 -3.73 -8.48 -17.56
N LEU A 334 -5.02 -8.81 -17.71
CA LEU A 334 -6.12 -7.86 -17.52
C LEU A 334 -6.65 -7.86 -16.07
N ILE A 335 -6.15 -8.76 -15.22
CA ILE A 335 -6.54 -8.80 -13.81
C ILE A 335 -5.84 -7.66 -13.07
N ILE A 336 -6.63 -6.87 -12.34
CA ILE A 336 -6.17 -5.68 -11.63
C ILE A 336 -5.17 -6.08 -10.53
N ASP A 337 -3.90 -5.77 -10.76
CA ASP A 337 -2.79 -6.02 -9.85
C ASP A 337 -2.71 -5.05 -8.67
N LYS A 338 -3.59 -4.04 -8.64
CA LYS A 338 -3.77 -3.08 -7.53
C LYS A 338 -4.86 -3.49 -6.55
N ASN A 339 -5.38 -4.71 -6.65
CA ASN A 339 -6.38 -5.24 -5.72
C ASN A 339 -5.93 -6.60 -5.18
N PRO A 340 -5.59 -6.71 -3.88
CA PRO A 340 -5.07 -7.95 -3.31
C PRO A 340 -6.10 -9.08 -3.33
N ASN A 341 -7.40 -8.77 -3.31
CA ASN A 341 -8.44 -9.79 -3.48
C ASN A 341 -8.43 -10.38 -4.89
N MET A 342 -8.23 -9.57 -5.93
CA MET A 342 -8.16 -10.05 -7.33
C MET A 342 -6.93 -10.91 -7.57
N ILE A 343 -5.78 -10.53 -6.99
CA ILE A 343 -4.58 -11.37 -7.01
C ILE A 343 -4.84 -12.70 -6.28
N SER A 344 -5.52 -12.68 -5.13
CA SER A 344 -5.89 -13.92 -4.41
C SER A 344 -6.84 -14.80 -5.22
N GLN A 345 -7.84 -14.22 -5.90
CA GLN A 345 -8.75 -14.96 -6.78
C GLN A 345 -8.01 -15.57 -7.98
N LEU A 346 -6.98 -14.90 -8.50
CA LEU A 346 -6.14 -15.45 -9.56
C LEU A 346 -5.28 -16.60 -9.05
N ALA A 347 -4.77 -16.49 -7.82
CA ALA A 347 -4.05 -17.57 -7.16
C ALA A 347 -4.94 -18.80 -6.94
N GLU A 348 -6.19 -18.61 -6.48
CA GLU A 348 -7.20 -19.66 -6.35
C GLU A 348 -7.53 -20.33 -7.69
N TYR A 349 -7.60 -19.54 -8.78
CA TYR A 349 -7.82 -20.06 -10.13
C TYR A 349 -6.71 -21.00 -10.58
N TYR A 350 -5.45 -20.62 -10.36
CA TYR A 350 -4.30 -21.49 -10.62
C TYR A 350 -4.33 -22.74 -9.73
N TYR A 351 -4.63 -22.58 -8.44
CA TYR A 351 -4.74 -23.69 -7.48
C TYR A 351 -5.79 -24.73 -7.91
N HIS A 352 -7.01 -24.31 -8.23
CA HIS A 352 -8.07 -25.24 -8.60
C HIS A 352 -7.84 -25.89 -9.98
N ARG A 353 -7.16 -25.20 -10.90
CA ARG A 353 -6.71 -25.82 -12.16
C ARG A 353 -5.63 -26.86 -11.92
N ALA A 354 -4.72 -26.61 -10.98
CA ALA A 354 -3.72 -27.58 -10.59
C ALA A 354 -4.36 -28.86 -10.02
N ASP A 355 -5.33 -28.72 -9.11
CA ASP A 355 -6.11 -29.84 -8.58
C ASP A 355 -6.76 -30.67 -9.70
N TYR A 356 -7.37 -30.01 -10.69
CA TYR A 356 -7.90 -30.69 -11.87
C TYR A 356 -6.83 -31.49 -12.63
N PHE A 357 -5.68 -30.88 -12.94
CA PHE A 357 -4.64 -31.56 -13.71
C PHE A 357 -4.06 -32.76 -12.97
N VAL A 358 -3.90 -32.66 -11.65
CA VAL A 358 -3.51 -33.79 -10.80
C VAL A 358 -4.58 -34.89 -10.86
N ALA A 359 -5.86 -34.54 -10.77
CA ALA A 359 -6.96 -35.51 -10.81
C ALA A 359 -7.04 -36.29 -12.15
N VAL A 360 -6.63 -35.69 -13.27
CA VAL A 360 -6.59 -36.37 -14.59
C VAL A 360 -5.22 -36.98 -14.92
N GLY A 361 -4.27 -36.94 -14.00
CA GLY A 361 -2.92 -37.53 -14.17
C GLY A 361 -1.93 -36.67 -14.97
N GLU A 362 -2.24 -35.41 -15.24
CA GLU A 362 -1.35 -34.44 -15.90
C GLU A 362 -0.45 -33.72 -14.89
N PHE A 363 0.33 -34.49 -14.12
CA PHE A 363 1.06 -34.01 -12.93
C PHE A 363 2.00 -32.84 -13.18
N GLU A 364 2.78 -32.87 -14.27
CA GLU A 364 3.74 -31.79 -14.58
C GLU A 364 3.03 -30.44 -14.82
N ARG A 365 1.82 -30.46 -15.38
CA ARG A 365 1.01 -29.25 -15.52
C ARG A 365 0.44 -28.82 -14.18
N GLY A 366 -0.06 -29.77 -13.38
CA GLY A 366 -0.52 -29.50 -12.02
C GLY A 366 0.54 -28.81 -11.17
N ILE A 367 1.78 -29.31 -11.20
CA ILE A 367 2.92 -28.70 -10.49
C ILE A 367 3.16 -27.26 -10.94
N THR A 368 3.21 -27.01 -12.25
CA THR A 368 3.41 -25.65 -12.79
C THR A 368 2.30 -24.70 -12.34
N GLU A 369 1.04 -25.15 -12.35
CA GLU A 369 -0.11 -24.32 -11.94
C GLU A 369 -0.11 -24.08 -10.42
N PHE A 370 0.26 -25.07 -9.59
CA PHE A 370 0.44 -24.86 -8.15
C PHE A 370 1.53 -23.83 -7.85
N LEU A 371 2.66 -23.87 -8.56
CA LEU A 371 3.74 -22.89 -8.38
C LEU A 371 3.30 -21.48 -8.79
N GLU A 372 2.52 -21.33 -9.86
CA GLU A 372 1.98 -20.02 -10.23
C GLU A 372 0.95 -19.53 -9.21
N GLY A 373 0.07 -20.40 -8.70
CA GLY A 373 -0.82 -20.08 -7.58
C GLY A 373 -0.05 -19.64 -6.33
N ALA A 374 1.01 -20.37 -5.96
CA ALA A 374 1.89 -20.01 -4.85
C ALA A 374 2.53 -18.63 -5.05
N PHE A 375 2.99 -18.33 -6.26
CA PHE A 375 3.56 -17.03 -6.59
C PHE A 375 2.55 -15.91 -6.47
N GLN A 376 1.32 -16.10 -6.94
CA GLN A 376 0.28 -15.09 -6.80
C GLN A 376 -0.12 -14.88 -5.33
N PHE A 377 -0.19 -15.94 -4.51
CA PHE A 377 -0.45 -15.80 -3.07
C PHE A 377 0.67 -15.07 -2.32
N SER A 378 1.94 -15.25 -2.71
CA SER A 378 3.06 -14.57 -2.05
C SER A 378 3.05 -13.06 -2.31
N ARG A 379 2.55 -12.60 -3.47
CA ARG A 379 2.38 -11.17 -3.80
C ARG A 379 1.41 -10.42 -2.89
N VAL A 380 0.61 -11.12 -2.10
CA VAL A 380 -0.39 -10.55 -1.18
C VAL A 380 -0.20 -11.04 0.26
N ASP A 381 1.01 -11.52 0.58
CA ASP A 381 1.38 -11.96 1.93
C ASP A 381 0.43 -13.04 2.50
N ASN A 382 -0.09 -13.91 1.61
CA ASN A 382 -0.92 -15.05 1.97
C ASN A 382 -0.07 -16.33 2.14
N VAL A 383 0.83 -16.26 3.13
CA VAL A 383 1.80 -17.32 3.45
C VAL A 383 1.14 -18.69 3.67
N ARG A 384 -0.10 -18.72 4.19
CA ARG A 384 -0.82 -19.98 4.44
C ARG A 384 -1.18 -20.69 3.13
N GLN A 385 -1.80 -19.98 2.19
CA GLN A 385 -2.22 -20.59 0.92
C GLN A 385 -1.03 -20.83 -0.02
N GLU A 386 -0.03 -19.97 0.03
CA GLU A 386 1.26 -20.23 -0.62
C GLU A 386 1.85 -21.59 -0.20
N LYS A 387 1.97 -21.83 1.11
CA LYS A 387 2.45 -23.11 1.66
C LYS A 387 1.54 -24.28 1.28
N GLN A 388 0.23 -24.05 1.21
CA GLN A 388 -0.74 -25.07 0.79
C GLN A 388 -0.47 -25.52 -0.66
N CYS A 389 -0.18 -24.61 -1.58
CA CYS A 389 0.20 -24.98 -2.96
C CYS A 389 1.45 -25.88 -2.98
N ILE A 390 2.49 -25.51 -2.23
CA ILE A 390 3.73 -26.30 -2.15
C ILE A 390 3.47 -27.67 -1.50
N GLN A 391 2.62 -27.72 -0.47
CA GLN A 391 2.21 -28.96 0.16
C GLN A 391 1.47 -29.88 -0.83
N GLN A 392 0.59 -29.35 -1.69
CA GLN A 392 -0.12 -30.16 -2.68
C GLN A 392 0.81 -30.75 -3.74
N ILE A 393 1.89 -30.06 -4.11
CA ILE A 393 2.94 -30.63 -4.98
C ILE A 393 3.54 -31.87 -4.33
N ILE A 394 3.97 -31.76 -3.06
CA ILE A 394 4.55 -32.88 -2.31
C ILE A 394 3.54 -34.02 -2.17
N GLN A 395 2.29 -33.71 -1.80
CA GLN A 395 1.23 -34.70 -1.62
C GLN A 395 0.90 -35.42 -2.93
N SER A 396 0.95 -34.73 -4.07
CA SER A 396 0.72 -35.32 -5.40
C SER A 396 1.76 -36.39 -5.71
N HIS A 397 3.03 -36.16 -5.39
CA HIS A 397 4.09 -37.17 -5.55
C HIS A 397 3.89 -38.38 -4.62
N LEU A 398 3.61 -38.11 -3.34
CA LEU A 398 3.45 -39.16 -2.33
C LEU A 398 2.24 -40.05 -2.62
N THR A 399 1.08 -39.46 -2.93
CA THR A 399 -0.18 -40.20 -3.11
C THR A 399 -0.17 -41.03 -4.40
N ASN A 400 0.45 -40.51 -5.46
CA ASN A 400 0.48 -41.18 -6.76
C ASN A 400 1.74 -42.05 -6.96
N ASN A 401 2.62 -42.12 -5.96
CA ASN A 401 3.89 -42.85 -6.01
C ASN A 401 4.77 -42.43 -7.22
N ILE A 402 4.83 -41.12 -7.48
CA ILE A 402 5.61 -40.53 -8.59
C ILE A 402 6.90 -39.96 -8.03
N PRO A 403 8.08 -40.44 -8.46
CA PRO A 403 9.35 -39.86 -8.04
C PRO A 403 9.44 -38.37 -8.37
N MET A 404 9.92 -37.58 -7.42
CA MET A 404 10.23 -36.18 -7.68
C MET A 404 11.47 -36.08 -8.58
N THR A 405 11.34 -35.40 -9.71
CA THR A 405 12.39 -35.35 -10.73
C THR A 405 13.27 -34.10 -10.59
N MET A 406 14.47 -34.12 -11.19
CA MET A 406 15.33 -32.92 -11.24
C MET A 406 14.63 -31.69 -11.85
N PRO A 407 13.89 -31.80 -12.97
CA PRO A 407 13.09 -30.68 -13.49
C PRO A 407 12.09 -30.11 -12.47
N THR A 408 11.45 -30.96 -11.66
CA THR A 408 10.54 -30.50 -10.59
C THR A 408 11.29 -29.70 -9.53
N MET A 409 12.48 -30.18 -9.12
CA MET A 409 13.34 -29.49 -8.15
C MET A 409 13.85 -28.14 -8.69
N GLU A 410 14.19 -28.07 -9.98
CA GLU A 410 14.59 -26.83 -10.64
C GLU A 410 13.46 -25.80 -10.66
N LYS A 411 12.21 -26.21 -10.96
CA LYS A 411 11.03 -25.34 -10.88
C LYS A 411 10.82 -24.77 -9.46
N LEU A 412 10.97 -25.61 -8.44
CA LEU A 412 10.88 -25.17 -7.03
C LEU A 412 11.99 -24.18 -6.68
N ALA A 413 13.23 -24.44 -7.10
CA ALA A 413 14.35 -23.54 -6.87
C ALA A 413 14.14 -22.18 -7.55
N GLU A 414 13.63 -22.18 -8.79
CA GLU A 414 13.31 -20.95 -9.51
C GLU A 414 12.18 -20.15 -8.86
N TYR A 415 11.15 -20.84 -8.36
CA TYR A 415 10.09 -20.21 -7.59
C TYR A 415 10.62 -19.47 -6.34
N TYR A 416 11.50 -20.10 -5.56
CA TYR A 416 12.08 -19.45 -4.38
C TYR A 416 12.95 -18.24 -4.74
N LYS A 417 13.68 -18.28 -5.87
CA LYS A 417 14.41 -17.10 -6.36
C LYS A 417 13.47 -15.96 -6.76
N ARG A 418 12.35 -16.28 -7.42
CA ARG A 418 11.34 -15.29 -7.86
C ARG A 418 10.62 -14.62 -6.68
N THR A 419 10.58 -15.27 -5.53
CA THR A 419 9.86 -14.82 -4.33
C THR A 419 10.80 -14.31 -3.22
N ASP A 420 12.12 -14.34 -3.44
CA ASP A 420 13.11 -13.74 -2.55
C ASP A 420 13.10 -12.21 -2.70
N TRP A 421 12.11 -11.58 -2.07
CA TRP A 421 11.95 -10.12 -2.04
C TRP A 421 12.95 -9.43 -1.11
N GLU A 422 13.64 -10.19 -0.26
CA GLU A 422 14.67 -9.69 0.67
C GLU A 422 16.07 -9.68 0.03
N GLY A 423 16.38 -10.62 -0.88
CA GLY A 423 17.65 -10.68 -1.60
C GLY A 423 17.89 -9.61 -2.68
N LEU A 424 16.90 -8.74 -2.94
CA LEU A 424 16.94 -7.65 -3.93
C LEU A 424 16.84 -6.24 -3.34
N ARG A 425 16.89 -6.09 -2.00
CA ARG A 425 16.90 -4.78 -1.30
C ARG A 425 18.30 -4.36 -0.88
#